data_AF-A0A1G0F3P3-F1
#
_entry.id   AF-A0A1G0F3P3-F1
#
_cell.length_a   1.000
_cell.length_b   1.000
_cell.length_c   1.000
_cell.angle_alpha   90.00
_cell.angle_beta   90.00
_cell.angle_gamma   90.00
#
_symmetry.space_group_name_H-M   'P 1'
#
loop_
_entity.id
_entity.type
_entity.pdbx_description
1 polymer ?
#
loop_
_entity_poly.entity_id
_entity_poly.type
_entity_poly.pdbx_seq_one_letter_code
_entity_poly.pdbx_strand_id
1 'polypeptide(L)'
;MLKLELTESLVLDNVDDTIVKMNALKTFGVSFSMDDFGTGYSSLSYLKRLPLDQIKIDQSFVRDITSNQTDLLMVKTILDLGKNFGMDVIAEGVETLMQLEMLQGSGCTRFQGYFFSKPVPVEEFEALLLKNRPR
;
A
#
# COMPACT_ATOMS: atom_id res chain seq x y z
N MET A 1 13.69 -8.65 2.31
CA MET A 1 13.41 -8.46 0.88
C MET A 1 13.30 -6.96 0.63
N LEU A 2 13.88 -6.45 -0.45
CA LEU A 2 13.78 -5.04 -0.81
C LEU A 2 12.49 -4.81 -1.61
N LYS A 3 11.81 -3.70 -1.32
CA LYS A 3 10.60 -3.27 -2.03
C LYS A 3 10.81 -1.86 -2.56
N LEU A 4 10.45 -1.63 -3.81
CA LEU A 4 10.43 -0.31 -4.43
C LEU A 4 8.98 0.14 -4.56
N GLU A 5 8.70 1.34 -4.08
CA GLU A 5 7.39 1.98 -4.19
C GLU A 5 7.40 2.91 -5.41
N LEU A 6 6.38 2.80 -6.25
CA LEU A 6 6.22 3.60 -7.46
C LEU A 6 4.92 4.40 -7.32
N THR A 7 4.98 5.70 -7.59
CA THR A 7 3.78 6.52 -7.66
C THR A 7 3.03 6.25 -8.96
N GLU A 8 1.71 6.47 -8.94
CA GLU A 8 0.85 6.24 -10.09
C GLU A 8 1.28 7.06 -11.33
N SER A 9 1.64 8.32 -11.12
CA SER A 9 2.05 9.25 -12.19
C SER A 9 3.30 8.79 -12.92
N LEU A 10 4.32 8.29 -12.20
CA LEU A 10 5.57 7.82 -12.77
C LEU A 10 5.35 6.67 -13.76
N VAL A 11 4.40 5.79 -13.44
CA VAL A 11 4.15 4.58 -14.21
C VAL A 11 3.39 4.88 -15.52
N LEU A 12 2.50 5.86 -15.50
CA LEU A 12 1.62 6.17 -16.63
C LEU A 12 2.33 6.84 -17.81
N ASP A 13 3.47 7.50 -17.57
CA ASP A 13 4.22 8.19 -18.64
C ASP A 13 4.82 7.23 -19.68
N ASN A 14 5.32 6.06 -19.26
CA ASN A 14 5.86 5.04 -20.17
C ASN A 14 5.75 3.63 -19.57
N VAL A 15 4.53 3.08 -19.59
CA VAL A 15 4.19 1.80 -18.97
C VAL A 15 5.04 0.64 -19.51
N ASP A 16 5.28 0.59 -20.83
CA ASP A 16 5.96 -0.55 -21.45
C ASP A 16 7.45 -0.62 -21.03
N ASP A 17 8.15 0.51 -21.07
CA ASP A 17 9.53 0.61 -20.59
C ASP A 17 9.62 0.33 -19.07
N THR A 18 8.65 0.82 -18.30
CA THR A 18 8.56 0.57 -16.85
C THR A 18 8.42 -0.91 -16.55
N ILE A 19 7.55 -1.64 -17.28
CA ILE A 19 7.38 -3.08 -17.12
C ILE A 19 8.69 -3.83 -17.40
N VAL A 20 9.44 -3.46 -18.45
CA VAL A 20 10.72 -4.08 -18.78
C VAL A 20 11.71 -3.93 -17.62
N LYS A 21 11.84 -2.71 -17.09
CA LYS A 21 12.74 -2.41 -15.95
C LYS A 21 12.32 -3.13 -14.67
N MET A 22 11.03 -3.15 -14.36
CA MET A 22 10.51 -3.84 -13.18
C MET A 22 10.81 -5.34 -13.26
N ASN A 23 10.53 -5.98 -14.41
CA ASN A 23 10.83 -7.40 -14.58
C ASN A 23 12.32 -7.72 -14.45
N ALA A 24 13.21 -6.86 -14.99
CA ALA A 24 14.65 -7.00 -14.80
C ALA A 24 15.06 -6.89 -13.32
N LEU A 25 14.46 -5.97 -12.56
CA LEU A 25 14.74 -5.84 -11.13
C LEU A 25 14.16 -7.00 -10.30
N LYS A 26 13.01 -7.55 -10.70
CA LYS A 26 12.44 -8.74 -10.08
C LYS A 26 13.37 -9.95 -10.14
N THR A 27 14.20 -10.08 -11.18
CA THR A 27 15.19 -11.18 -11.24
C THR A 27 16.26 -11.10 -10.14
N PHE A 28 16.41 -9.93 -9.50
CA PHE A 28 17.27 -9.74 -8.33
C PHE A 28 16.54 -9.90 -6.99
N GLY A 29 15.27 -10.30 -6.99
CA GLY A 29 14.46 -10.47 -5.79
C GLY A 29 13.88 -9.17 -5.23
N VAL A 30 13.83 -8.10 -6.04
CA VAL A 30 13.14 -6.85 -5.70
C VAL A 30 11.64 -7.02 -5.91
N SER A 31 10.83 -6.55 -4.95
CA SER A 31 9.38 -6.48 -5.06
C SER A 31 8.91 -5.05 -5.36
N PHE A 32 7.71 -4.90 -5.91
CA PHE A 32 7.14 -3.60 -6.27
C PHE A 32 5.81 -3.35 -5.57
N SER A 33 5.62 -2.10 -5.15
CA SER A 33 4.35 -1.61 -4.61
C SER A 33 3.91 -0.36 -5.35
N MET A 34 2.61 -0.23 -5.57
CA MET A 34 2.01 1.02 -6.04
C MET A 34 1.68 1.90 -4.84
N ASP A 35 2.21 3.11 -4.83
CA ASP A 35 2.01 4.13 -3.80
C ASP A 35 0.80 5.04 -4.14
N ASP A 36 0.18 5.63 -3.11
CA ASP A 36 -0.94 6.57 -3.23
C ASP A 36 -2.12 6.10 -4.12
N PHE A 37 -2.41 4.80 -4.15
CA PHE A 37 -3.36 4.23 -5.11
C PHE A 37 -4.79 4.74 -4.88
N GLY A 38 -5.43 5.17 -5.98
CA GLY A 38 -6.82 5.63 -6.00
C GLY A 38 -6.99 7.15 -6.02
N THR A 39 -5.91 7.93 -5.85
CA THR A 39 -5.96 9.40 -5.87
C THR A 39 -5.84 10.00 -7.28
N GLY A 40 -5.39 9.21 -8.27
CA GLY A 40 -5.15 9.63 -9.65
C GLY A 40 -5.98 8.88 -10.71
N TYR A 41 -5.52 8.97 -11.96
CA TYR A 41 -6.07 8.25 -13.11
C TYR A 41 -5.53 6.82 -13.21
N SER A 42 -5.84 5.98 -12.22
CA SER A 42 -5.44 4.58 -12.23
C SER A 42 -6.23 3.83 -13.30
N SER A 43 -5.60 3.53 -14.44
CA SER A 43 -6.22 2.61 -15.40
C SER A 43 -6.06 1.17 -14.92
N LEU A 44 -7.18 0.50 -14.64
CA LEU A 44 -7.22 -0.94 -14.36
C LEU A 44 -6.55 -1.76 -15.48
N SER A 45 -6.54 -1.26 -16.73
CA SER A 45 -5.86 -1.91 -17.83
C SER A 45 -4.34 -1.95 -17.64
N TYR A 46 -3.75 -0.92 -17.04
CA TYR A 46 -2.32 -0.88 -16.74
C TYR A 46 -2.00 -1.64 -15.46
N LEU A 47 -2.83 -1.49 -14.42
CA LEU A 47 -2.68 -2.24 -13.17
C LEU A 47 -2.55 -3.74 -13.42
N LYS A 48 -3.38 -4.30 -14.32
CA LYS A 48 -3.32 -5.72 -14.71
C LYS A 48 -1.99 -6.14 -15.38
N ARG A 49 -1.28 -5.22 -16.03
CA ARG A 49 -0.07 -5.50 -16.80
C ARG A 49 1.21 -5.33 -15.98
N LEU A 50 1.16 -4.48 -14.96
CA LEU A 50 2.31 -4.17 -14.13
C LEU A 50 2.64 -5.36 -13.22
N PRO A 51 3.92 -5.75 -13.10
CA PRO A 51 4.34 -6.82 -12.20
C PRO A 51 4.39 -6.30 -10.76
N LEU A 52 3.26 -5.89 -10.19
CA LEU A 52 3.16 -5.43 -8.81
C LEU A 52 2.98 -6.60 -7.83
N ASP A 53 3.48 -6.42 -6.62
CA ASP A 53 3.31 -7.37 -5.52
C ASP A 53 2.41 -6.78 -4.40
N GLN A 54 2.29 -5.46 -4.34
CA GLN A 54 1.49 -4.76 -3.34
C GLN A 54 0.83 -3.48 -3.90
N ILE A 55 -0.31 -3.12 -3.31
CA ILE A 55 -0.97 -1.82 -3.45
C ILE A 55 -1.03 -1.16 -2.07
N LYS A 56 -0.73 0.13 -2.00
CA LYS A 56 -0.91 0.93 -0.79
C LYS A 56 -2.13 1.82 -0.96
N ILE A 57 -3.08 1.73 -0.02
CA ILE A 57 -4.27 2.59 0.01
C ILE A 57 -3.82 3.93 0.57
N ASP A 58 -4.03 4.99 -0.22
CA ASP A 58 -3.67 6.34 0.18
C ASP A 58 -4.35 6.76 1.49
N GLN A 59 -3.62 7.56 2.27
CA GLN A 59 -4.07 8.06 3.56
C GLN A 59 -5.34 8.92 3.49
N SER A 60 -5.66 9.55 2.36
CA SER A 60 -6.88 10.35 2.24
C SER A 60 -8.14 9.50 2.43
N PHE A 61 -8.15 8.26 1.90
CA PHE A 61 -9.26 7.33 2.11
C PHE A 61 -9.29 6.78 3.54
N VAL A 62 -8.13 6.56 4.15
CA VAL A 62 -8.03 6.01 5.50
C VAL A 62 -8.44 7.04 6.56
N ARG A 63 -8.10 8.31 6.35
CA ARG A 63 -8.37 9.40 7.28
C ARG A 63 -9.86 9.53 7.58
N ASP A 64 -10.67 9.54 6.53
CA ASP A 64 -12.11 9.83 6.60
C ASP A 64 -12.99 8.56 6.56
N ILE A 65 -12.40 7.36 6.62
CA ILE A 65 -13.10 6.06 6.56
C ILE A 65 -14.24 5.92 7.57
N THR A 66 -14.16 6.63 8.70
CA THR A 66 -15.14 6.55 9.80
C THR A 66 -16.38 7.43 9.60
N SER A 67 -16.28 8.44 8.74
CA SER A 67 -17.32 9.45 8.52
C SER A 67 -17.79 9.52 7.07
N ASN A 68 -17.02 8.99 6.12
CA ASN A 68 -17.31 9.00 4.70
C ASN A 68 -17.54 7.58 4.15
N GLN A 69 -18.80 7.29 3.77
CA GLN A 69 -19.16 6.00 3.18
C GLN A 69 -18.48 5.76 1.83
N THR A 70 -18.17 6.82 1.08
CA THR A 70 -17.46 6.72 -0.21
C THR A 70 -16.04 6.22 0.01
N ASP A 71 -15.33 6.74 1.02
CA ASP A 71 -13.96 6.32 1.31
C ASP A 71 -13.92 4.88 1.83
N LEU A 72 -14.89 4.49 2.66
CA LEU A 72 -15.05 3.08 3.05
C LEU A 72 -15.30 2.17 1.84
N LEU A 73 -16.10 2.60 0.86
CA LEU A 73 -16.33 1.84 -0.36
C LEU A 73 -15.07 1.76 -1.22
N MET A 74 -14.30 2.85 -1.33
CA MET A 74 -13.02 2.88 -2.04
C MET A 74 -12.02 1.90 -1.42
N VAL A 75 -11.85 1.92 -0.09
CA VAL A 75 -11.01 0.98 0.65
C VAL A 75 -11.39 -0.47 0.33
N LYS A 76 -12.68 -0.81 0.41
CA LYS A 76 -13.17 -2.17 0.10
C LYS A 76 -12.89 -2.55 -1.36
N THR A 77 -13.11 -1.63 -2.29
CA THR A 77 -12.84 -1.85 -3.71
C THR A 77 -11.37 -2.13 -3.96
N ILE A 78 -10.46 -1.37 -3.33
CA ILE A 78 -9.01 -1.57 -3.47
C ILE A 78 -8.59 -2.91 -2.85
N LEU A 79 -9.16 -3.30 -1.71
CA LEU A 79 -8.93 -4.61 -1.10
C LEU A 79 -9.35 -5.76 -2.04
N ASP A 80 -10.54 -5.66 -2.64
CA ASP A 80 -11.02 -6.65 -3.61
C ASP A 80 -10.15 -6.70 -4.87
N LEU A 81 -9.69 -5.55 -5.38
CA LEU A 81 -8.75 -5.50 -6.50
C LEU A 81 -7.44 -6.22 -6.17
N GLY A 82 -6.83 -5.91 -5.02
CA GLY A 82 -5.61 -6.58 -4.57
C GLY A 82 -5.80 -8.09 -4.51
N LYS A 83 -6.86 -8.55 -3.86
CA LYS A 83 -7.21 -9.98 -3.79
C LYS A 83 -7.36 -10.61 -5.18
N ASN A 84 -8.10 -9.97 -6.09
CA ASN A 84 -8.39 -10.51 -7.42
C ASN A 84 -7.16 -10.59 -8.32
N PHE A 85 -6.19 -9.69 -8.13
CA PHE A 85 -4.92 -9.69 -8.87
C PHE A 85 -3.78 -10.40 -8.14
N GLY A 86 -4.03 -10.98 -6.96
CA GLY A 86 -3.01 -11.67 -6.17
C GLY A 86 -1.95 -10.73 -5.58
N MET A 87 -2.32 -9.48 -5.31
CA MET A 87 -1.46 -8.47 -4.69
C MET A 87 -1.79 -8.31 -3.20
N ASP A 88 -0.76 -8.06 -2.39
CA ASP A 88 -0.95 -7.62 -1.02
C ASP A 88 -1.54 -6.20 -0.99
N VAL A 89 -2.30 -5.86 0.05
CA VAL A 89 -2.80 -4.51 0.26
C VAL A 89 -2.41 -4.01 1.64
N ILE A 90 -1.91 -2.78 1.73
CA ILE A 90 -1.58 -2.10 2.98
C ILE A 90 -2.33 -0.76 3.06
N ALA A 91 -2.89 -0.44 4.21
CA ALA A 91 -3.52 0.85 4.46
C ALA A 91 -2.53 1.83 5.12
N GLU A 92 -2.42 3.03 4.57
CA GLU A 92 -1.53 4.08 5.08
C GLU A 92 -2.27 5.15 5.87
N GLY A 93 -1.56 5.81 6.79
CA GLY A 93 -2.13 6.89 7.59
C GLY A 93 -3.13 6.42 8.64
N VAL A 94 -2.96 5.20 9.18
CA VAL A 94 -3.75 4.73 10.33
C VAL A 94 -3.31 5.47 11.60
N GLU A 95 -4.20 6.30 12.16
CA GLU A 95 -3.89 7.14 13.32
C GLU A 95 -4.75 6.82 14.55
N THR A 96 -5.90 6.16 14.37
CA THR A 96 -6.85 5.86 15.47
C THR A 96 -7.23 4.39 15.52
N LEU A 97 -7.64 3.92 16.70
CA LEU A 97 -8.16 2.57 16.89
C LEU A 97 -9.40 2.31 16.01
N MET A 98 -10.28 3.31 15.88
CA MET A 98 -11.50 3.18 15.09
C MET A 98 -11.22 2.99 13.60
N GLN A 99 -10.22 3.69 13.04
CA GLN A 99 -9.75 3.45 11.67
C GLN A 99 -9.20 2.02 11.53
N LEU A 100 -8.36 1.56 12.47
CA LEU A 100 -7.80 0.22 12.45
C LEU A 100 -8.89 -0.86 12.47
N GLU A 101 -9.86 -0.74 13.37
CA GLU A 101 -10.98 -1.70 13.50
C GLU A 101 -11.84 -1.74 12.23
N MET A 102 -12.11 -0.58 11.60
CA MET A 102 -12.86 -0.53 10.34
C MET A 102 -12.09 -1.17 9.17
N LEU A 103 -10.78 -0.95 9.09
CA LEU A 103 -9.93 -1.56 8.09
C LEU A 103 -9.85 -3.09 8.28
N GLN A 104 -9.67 -3.54 9.52
CA GLN A 104 -9.71 -4.98 9.87
C GLN A 104 -11.06 -5.62 9.54
N GLY A 105 -12.16 -4.95 9.91
CA GLY A 105 -13.51 -5.40 9.57
C GLY A 105 -13.80 -5.43 8.07
N SER A 106 -13.07 -4.64 7.29
CA SER A 106 -13.11 -4.67 5.82
C SER A 106 -12.19 -5.72 5.19
N GLY A 107 -11.41 -6.45 6.00
CA GLY A 107 -10.50 -7.50 5.55
C GLY A 107 -9.07 -7.05 5.23
N CYS A 108 -8.71 -5.81 5.55
CA CYS A 108 -7.32 -5.35 5.46
C CYS A 108 -6.47 -6.01 6.57
N THR A 109 -5.26 -6.45 6.25
CA THR A 109 -4.38 -7.19 7.18
C THR A 109 -3.04 -6.53 7.43
N ARG A 110 -2.72 -5.45 6.69
CA ARG A 110 -1.45 -4.72 6.80
C ARG A 110 -1.74 -3.24 6.95
N PHE A 111 -1.02 -2.59 7.86
CA PHE A 111 -1.27 -1.21 8.24
C PHE A 111 0.04 -0.46 8.44
N GLN A 112 0.02 0.83 8.15
CA GLN A 112 1.07 1.77 8.48
C GLN A 112 0.44 3.09 8.91
N GLY A 113 0.99 3.69 9.96
CA GLY A 113 0.55 5.01 10.41
C GLY A 113 0.94 5.33 11.85
N TYR A 114 0.64 6.56 12.27
CA TYR A 114 1.05 7.10 13.56
C TYR A 114 0.39 6.42 14.76
N PHE A 115 -0.67 5.63 14.54
CA PHE A 115 -1.21 4.75 15.57
C PHE A 115 -0.16 3.77 16.13
N PHE A 116 0.76 3.32 15.28
CA PHE A 116 1.81 2.37 15.67
C PHE A 116 3.11 3.08 16.06
N SER A 117 3.59 3.95 15.19
CA SER A 117 4.78 4.76 15.41
C SER A 117 4.82 5.89 14.38
N LYS A 118 5.40 7.02 14.78
CA LYS A 118 5.84 8.03 13.80
C LYS A 118 7.12 7.55 13.10
N PRO A 119 7.50 8.15 11.95
CA PRO A 119 8.86 8.09 11.45
C PRO A 119 9.83 8.53 12.54
N VAL A 120 10.87 7.74 12.77
CA VAL A 120 11.86 7.96 13.83
C VAL A 120 13.29 7.85 13.29
N PRO A 121 14.29 8.43 13.96
CA PRO A 121 15.70 8.20 13.66
C PRO A 121 16.08 6.71 13.72
N VAL A 122 17.19 6.36 13.09
CA VAL A 122 17.63 4.96 12.95
C VAL A 122 17.85 4.29 14.31
N GLU A 123 18.38 5.00 15.29
CA GLU A 123 18.66 4.47 16.63
C GLU A 123 17.37 4.09 17.37
N GLU A 124 16.33 4.92 17.24
CA GLU A 124 15.02 4.65 17.81
C GLU A 124 14.30 3.52 17.08
N PHE A 125 14.43 3.46 15.74
CA PHE A 125 13.89 2.39 14.92
C PHE A 125 14.46 1.02 15.33
N GLU A 126 15.79 0.92 15.49
CA GLU A 126 16.46 -0.31 15.93
C GLU A 126 15.95 -0.75 17.31
N ALA A 127 15.78 0.18 18.24
CA ALA A 127 15.24 -0.10 19.56
C ALA A 127 13.78 -0.62 19.52
N LEU A 128 12.94 -0.05 18.65
CA LEU A 128 11.56 -0.50 18.44
C LEU A 128 11.50 -1.92 17.86
N LEU A 129 12.35 -2.22 16.87
CA LEU A 129 12.43 -3.55 16.27
C LEU A 129 12.83 -4.64 17.27
N LEU A 130 13.76 -4.34 18.18
CA LEU A 130 14.20 -5.28 19.20
C LEU A 130 13.11 -5.55 20.25
N LYS A 131 12.33 -4.54 20.60
CA LYS A 131 11.21 -4.67 21.57
C LYS A 131 10.03 -5.45 21.00
N ASN A 132 9.75 -5.30 19.71
CA ASN A 132 8.54 -5.82 19.06
C ASN A 132 8.75 -7.10 18.24
N ARG A 133 9.84 -7.87 18.47
CA ARG A 133 9.96 -9.19 17.83
C ARG A 133 8.82 -10.09 18.33
N PRO A 134 7.87 -10.51 17.47
CA PRO A 134 7.03 -11.64 17.82
C PRO A 134 7.97 -12.83 18.08
N ARG A 135 7.81 -13.48 19.24
CA ARG A 135 8.51 -14.75 19.51
C ARG A 135 8.06 -15.81 18.53
#